data_AF-A0A0C3NJ15-F1
#
_entry.id   AF-A0A0C3NJ15-F1
#
_cell.length_a   1.000
_cell.length_b   1.000
_cell.length_c   1.000
_cell.angle_alpha   90.00
_cell.angle_beta   90.00
_cell.angle_gamma   90.00
#
_symmetry.space_group_name_H-M   'P 1'
#
loop_
_entity.id
_entity.type
_entity.pdbx_description
1 polymer ?
#
loop_
_entity_poly.entity_id
_entity_poly.type
_entity_poly.pdbx_seq_one_letter_code
_entity_poly.pdbx_strand_id
1 'polypeptide(L)'
;MTPETLSPQFSMFKDALARRLISRPGFADESSDPSELEDFTLYLADEVWPILPEPLRAATYYSRDSVPPVDDLSLDSTPPGFADTLTSCGLSDDADGAMALLRRVLDDYVVEACAPPPVWSKTRTTECEICERAVPLTYHHLIPREVHARALKKKWHPEEMLNSVAWLCRPCHSTVHRVASNEELARSWYTVEFLLEREDIQRWRAYASKQRFGVRRG
;
A
#
# COMPACT_ATOMS: atom_id res chain seq x y z
N MET A 1 24.80 -7.20 1.52
CA MET A 1 23.73 -7.13 0.51
C MET A 1 22.89 -5.92 0.85
N THR A 2 22.67 -5.03 -0.10
CA THR A 2 21.91 -3.79 0.11
C THR A 2 20.47 -4.13 0.50
N PRO A 3 19.83 -3.37 1.40
CA PRO A 3 18.41 -3.54 1.69
C PRO A 3 17.66 -3.17 0.41
N GLU A 4 17.39 -4.18 -0.41
CA GLU A 4 16.38 -4.08 -1.45
C GLU A 4 15.09 -3.68 -0.75
N THR A 5 14.40 -2.69 -1.30
CA THR A 5 13.09 -2.27 -0.79
C THR A 5 12.20 -3.49 -0.71
N LEU A 6 11.99 -3.98 0.50
CA LEU A 6 11.10 -5.10 0.80
C LEU A 6 9.78 -4.84 0.10
N SER A 7 9.22 -5.85 -0.57
CA SER A 7 7.95 -5.66 -1.26
C SER A 7 6.89 -5.17 -0.27
N PRO A 8 5.90 -4.37 -0.71
CA PRO A 8 4.79 -3.97 0.16
C PRO A 8 4.12 -5.19 0.82
N GLN A 9 3.98 -6.28 0.06
CA GLN A 9 3.44 -7.55 0.53
C GLN A 9 4.29 -8.18 1.64
N PHE A 10 5.62 -8.20 1.49
CA PHE A 10 6.52 -8.68 2.53
C PHE A 10 6.38 -7.84 3.81
N SER A 11 6.34 -6.51 3.66
CA SER A 11 6.18 -5.59 4.79
C SER A 11 4.87 -5.85 5.54
N MET A 12 3.76 -6.02 4.82
CA MET A 12 2.45 -6.34 5.41
C MET A 12 2.46 -7.69 6.13
N PHE A 13 3.13 -8.71 5.58
CA PHE A 13 3.27 -10.01 6.23
C PHE A 13 4.11 -9.94 7.50
N LYS A 14 5.26 -9.24 7.45
CA LYS A 14 6.11 -8.95 8.62
C LYS A 14 5.29 -8.24 9.71
N ASP A 15 4.52 -7.22 9.35
CA ASP A 15 3.70 -6.48 10.30
C ASP A 15 2.58 -7.33 10.89
N ALA A 16 1.96 -8.22 10.10
CA ALA A 16 1.00 -9.21 10.61
C ALA A 16 1.64 -10.16 11.63
N LEU A 17 2.87 -10.62 11.37
CA LEU A 17 3.63 -11.44 12.29
C LEU A 17 3.93 -10.68 13.60
N ALA A 18 4.47 -9.47 13.52
CA ALA A 18 4.76 -8.63 14.68
C ALA A 18 3.52 -8.40 15.55
N ARG A 19 2.37 -8.05 14.96
CA ARG A 19 1.12 -7.83 15.69
C ARG A 19 0.67 -9.08 16.45
N ARG A 20 0.80 -10.26 15.84
CA ARG A 20 0.45 -11.53 16.51
C ARG A 20 1.42 -11.85 17.62
N LEU A 21 2.72 -11.62 17.45
CA LEU A 21 3.74 -11.84 18.49
C LEU A 21 3.51 -10.94 19.71
N ILE A 22 3.31 -9.63 19.50
CA ILE A 22 3.02 -8.66 20.58
C ILE A 22 1.76 -9.04 21.36
N SER A 23 0.74 -9.58 20.67
CA SER A 23 -0.54 -9.93 21.30
C SER A 23 -0.47 -11.21 22.16
N ARG A 24 0.67 -11.92 22.19
CA ARG A 24 0.81 -13.17 22.96
C ARG A 24 1.27 -12.91 24.40
N PRO A 25 0.66 -13.59 25.38
CA PRO A 25 1.15 -13.56 26.75
C PRO A 25 2.56 -14.18 26.83
N GLY A 26 3.50 -13.51 27.49
CA GLY A 26 4.90 -13.94 27.65
C GLY A 26 5.91 -13.16 26.79
N PHE A 27 5.51 -12.62 25.63
CA PHE A 27 6.43 -11.87 24.76
C PHE A 27 6.70 -10.44 25.26
N ALA A 28 5.69 -9.80 25.86
CA ALA A 28 5.78 -8.41 26.33
C ALA A 28 6.70 -8.20 27.56
N ASP A 29 7.11 -9.29 28.25
CA ASP A 29 7.97 -9.21 29.45
C ASP A 29 9.47 -9.28 29.12
N GLU A 30 9.88 -9.83 27.97
CA GLU A 30 11.30 -10.04 27.63
C GLU A 30 11.85 -9.06 26.58
N SER A 31 11.03 -8.49 25.69
CA SER A 31 11.50 -7.55 24.65
C SER A 31 10.79 -6.20 24.74
N SER A 32 11.35 -5.28 25.53
CA SER A 32 10.88 -3.88 25.61
C SER A 32 11.46 -2.97 24.52
N ASP A 33 12.42 -3.46 23.72
CA ASP A 33 13.06 -2.70 22.65
C ASP A 33 12.35 -2.94 21.29
N PRO A 34 11.73 -1.90 20.69
CA PRO A 34 11.13 -1.99 19.36
C PRO A 34 12.09 -2.46 18.26
N SER A 35 13.40 -2.15 18.39
CA SER A 35 14.41 -2.54 17.41
C SER A 35 14.63 -4.05 17.41
N GLU A 36 14.67 -4.68 18.60
CA GLU A 36 14.87 -6.13 18.73
C GLU A 36 13.68 -6.91 18.17
N LEU A 37 12.46 -6.42 18.42
CA LEU A 37 11.25 -7.01 17.83
C LEU A 37 11.25 -6.89 16.31
N GLU A 38 11.69 -5.75 15.76
CA GLU A 38 11.77 -5.56 14.32
C GLU A 38 12.76 -6.53 13.67
N ASP A 39 13.98 -6.64 14.21
CA ASP A 39 14.99 -7.58 13.72
C ASP A 39 14.53 -9.04 13.84
N PHE A 40 13.91 -9.39 14.98
CA PHE A 40 13.36 -10.74 15.20
C PHE A 40 12.24 -11.09 14.22
N THR A 41 11.31 -10.17 14.01
CA THR A 41 10.20 -10.38 13.07
C THR A 41 10.71 -10.43 11.63
N LEU A 42 11.69 -9.60 11.28
CA LEU A 42 12.33 -9.61 9.97
C LEU A 42 12.99 -10.97 9.70
N TYR A 43 13.75 -11.49 10.66
CA TYR A 43 14.37 -12.81 10.58
C TYR A 43 13.35 -13.92 10.33
N LEU A 44 12.30 -13.98 11.16
CA LEU A 44 11.24 -15.00 11.00
C LEU A 44 10.47 -14.85 9.68
N ALA A 45 10.24 -13.62 9.23
CA ALA A 45 9.57 -13.35 7.97
C ALA A 45 10.43 -13.80 6.77
N ASP A 46 11.75 -13.59 6.80
CA ASP A 46 12.68 -13.97 5.74
C ASP A 46 12.81 -15.51 5.59
N GLU A 47 12.68 -16.25 6.69
CA GLU A 47 12.68 -17.72 6.67
C GLU A 47 11.44 -18.29 5.95
N VAL A 48 10.27 -17.69 6.17
CA VAL A 48 8.98 -18.22 5.68
C VAL A 48 8.58 -17.63 4.33
N TRP A 49 8.86 -16.36 4.06
CA TRP A 49 8.36 -15.70 2.85
C TRP A 49 8.77 -16.40 1.54
N PRO A 50 10.03 -16.86 1.34
CA PRO A 50 10.46 -17.48 0.10
C PRO A 50 9.76 -18.82 -0.22
N ILE A 51 9.21 -19.50 0.79
CA ILE A 51 8.51 -20.77 0.61
C ILE A 51 7.01 -20.60 0.32
N LEU A 52 6.45 -19.40 0.54
CA LEU A 52 5.04 -19.15 0.28
C LEU A 52 4.73 -19.21 -1.23
N PRO A 53 3.59 -19.77 -1.63
CA PRO A 53 3.14 -19.74 -3.02
C PRO A 53 3.11 -18.33 -3.61
N GLU A 54 3.42 -18.21 -4.90
CA GLU A 54 3.40 -16.93 -5.61
C GLU A 54 2.07 -16.15 -5.49
N PRO A 55 0.89 -16.79 -5.55
CA PRO A 55 -0.37 -16.06 -5.37
C PRO A 55 -0.49 -15.37 -4.01
N LEU A 56 0.14 -15.91 -2.96
CA LEU A 56 0.19 -15.26 -1.65
C LEU A 56 1.18 -14.11 -1.63
N ARG A 57 2.40 -14.31 -2.16
CA ARG A 57 3.41 -13.24 -2.19
C ARG A 57 3.02 -12.04 -3.04
N ALA A 58 2.15 -12.25 -4.03
CA ALA A 58 1.60 -11.23 -4.91
C ALA A 58 0.13 -10.90 -4.59
N ALA A 59 -0.34 -11.22 -3.38
CA ALA A 59 -1.72 -10.95 -2.98
C ALA A 59 -2.00 -9.44 -2.96
N THR A 60 -3.09 -9.06 -3.61
CA THR A 60 -3.67 -7.72 -3.63
C THR A 60 -5.19 -7.85 -3.68
N TYR A 61 -5.91 -6.74 -3.48
CA TYR A 61 -7.35 -6.69 -3.74
C TYR A 61 -7.74 -7.22 -5.13
N TYR A 62 -6.88 -7.13 -6.14
CA TYR A 62 -7.23 -7.49 -7.51
C TYR A 62 -6.83 -8.92 -7.87
N SER A 63 -5.85 -9.49 -7.17
CA SER A 63 -5.47 -10.91 -7.28
C SER A 63 -6.16 -11.81 -6.24
N ARG A 64 -7.04 -11.28 -5.38
CA ARG A 64 -7.68 -12.01 -4.27
C ARG A 64 -8.32 -13.33 -4.68
N ASP A 65 -8.91 -13.40 -5.88
CA ASP A 65 -9.60 -14.60 -6.38
C ASP A 65 -8.62 -15.72 -6.76
N SER A 66 -7.33 -15.38 -6.90
CA SER A 66 -6.23 -16.32 -7.17
C SER A 66 -5.50 -16.76 -5.91
N VAL A 67 -5.81 -16.15 -4.76
CA VAL A 67 -5.19 -16.50 -3.47
C VAL A 67 -5.87 -17.77 -2.93
N PRO A 68 -5.11 -18.86 -2.70
CA PRO A 68 -5.67 -20.08 -2.12
C PRO A 68 -6.10 -19.84 -0.65
N PRO A 69 -7.14 -20.55 -0.17
CA PRO A 69 -7.45 -20.57 1.26
C PRO A 69 -6.22 -20.99 2.08
N VAL A 70 -5.96 -20.34 3.21
CA VAL A 70 -4.80 -20.61 4.05
C VAL A 70 -4.81 -22.04 4.61
N ASP A 71 -6.00 -22.59 4.86
CA ASP A 71 -6.18 -23.97 5.31
C ASP A 71 -5.71 -25.02 4.29
N ASP A 72 -5.73 -24.68 2.99
CA ASP A 72 -5.31 -25.57 1.90
C ASP A 72 -3.79 -25.53 1.65
N LEU A 73 -3.06 -24.67 2.36
CA LEU A 73 -1.61 -24.55 2.21
C LEU A 73 -0.88 -25.71 2.90
N SER A 74 -0.06 -26.42 2.13
CA SER A 74 0.97 -27.29 2.68
C SER A 74 2.11 -26.43 3.23
N LEU A 75 2.20 -26.36 4.56
CA LEU A 75 3.29 -25.73 5.29
C LEU A 75 4.42 -26.72 5.60
N ASP A 76 4.41 -27.89 4.98
CA ASP A 76 5.36 -28.99 5.24
C ASP A 76 6.80 -28.63 4.83
N SER A 77 6.95 -27.60 4.00
CA SER A 77 8.25 -27.07 3.55
C SER A 77 8.77 -25.94 4.45
N THR A 78 8.10 -25.64 5.56
CA THR A 78 8.55 -24.62 6.52
C THR A 78 9.88 -25.02 7.14
N PRO A 79 10.92 -24.16 7.09
CA PRO A 79 12.21 -24.47 7.71
C PRO A 79 12.03 -24.85 9.19
N PRO A 80 12.65 -25.96 9.66
CA PRO A 80 12.57 -26.35 11.07
C PRO A 80 13.02 -25.23 12.01
N GLY A 81 13.99 -24.42 11.57
CA GLY A 81 14.47 -23.25 12.31
C GLY A 81 13.37 -22.29 12.73
N PHE A 82 12.35 -22.08 11.91
CA PHE A 82 11.21 -21.24 12.27
C PHE A 82 10.43 -21.79 13.48
N ALA A 83 10.08 -23.08 13.45
CA ALA A 83 9.34 -23.72 14.53
C ALA A 83 10.19 -23.86 15.81
N ASP A 84 11.47 -24.17 15.64
CA ASP A 84 12.44 -24.29 16.74
C ASP A 84 12.65 -22.94 17.44
N THR A 85 12.81 -21.85 16.67
CA THR A 85 12.93 -20.50 17.23
C THR A 85 11.68 -20.09 18.00
N LEU A 86 10.48 -20.31 17.43
CA LEU A 86 9.23 -19.98 18.13
C LEU A 86 9.06 -20.79 19.42
N THR A 87 9.42 -22.07 19.40
CA THR A 87 9.34 -22.93 20.58
C THR A 87 10.37 -22.52 21.63
N SER A 88 11.60 -22.23 21.22
CA SER A 88 12.67 -21.75 22.11
C SER A 88 12.33 -20.40 22.77
N CYS A 89 11.58 -19.55 22.10
CA CYS A 89 11.12 -18.26 22.63
C CYS A 89 9.80 -18.37 23.42
N GLY A 90 9.26 -19.57 23.65
CA GLY A 90 7.98 -19.76 24.35
C GLY A 90 6.75 -19.24 23.59
N LEU A 91 6.89 -18.99 22.28
CA LEU A 91 5.82 -18.50 21.40
C LEU A 91 4.98 -19.64 20.82
N SER A 92 5.41 -20.88 20.97
CA SER A 92 4.65 -22.09 20.68
C SER A 92 5.05 -23.22 21.62
N ASP A 93 4.13 -24.12 21.91
CA ASP A 93 4.41 -25.30 22.74
C ASP A 93 5.16 -26.38 21.94
N ASP A 94 4.89 -26.46 20.64
CA ASP A 94 5.45 -27.42 19.69
C ASP A 94 5.39 -26.89 18.23
N ALA A 95 5.85 -27.72 17.30
CA ALA A 95 5.83 -27.42 15.87
C ALA A 95 4.41 -27.20 15.32
N ASP A 96 3.41 -27.95 15.81
CA ASP A 96 2.02 -27.80 15.38
C ASP A 96 1.46 -26.44 15.83
N GLY A 97 1.79 -26.00 17.04
CA GLY A 97 1.50 -24.68 17.57
C GLY A 97 2.16 -23.55 16.78
N ALA A 98 3.40 -23.75 16.33
CA ALA A 98 4.11 -22.83 15.45
C ALA A 98 3.42 -22.71 14.08
N MET A 99 3.01 -23.84 13.48
CA MET A 99 2.29 -23.82 12.20
C MET A 99 0.89 -23.21 12.33
N ALA A 100 0.19 -23.46 13.44
CA ALA A 100 -1.09 -22.82 13.73
C ALA A 100 -0.96 -21.31 13.91
N LEU A 101 0.17 -20.83 14.49
CA LEU A 101 0.48 -19.41 14.55
C LEU A 101 0.71 -18.85 13.14
N LEU A 102 1.52 -19.51 12.33
CA LEU A 102 1.80 -19.09 10.97
C LEU A 102 0.52 -19.01 10.13
N ARG A 103 -0.39 -19.99 10.22
CA ARG A 103 -1.70 -19.92 9.53
C ARG A 103 -2.49 -18.66 9.94
N ARG A 104 -2.58 -18.35 11.23
CA ARG A 104 -3.27 -17.13 11.70
C ARG A 104 -2.61 -15.84 11.21
N VAL A 105 -1.29 -15.83 11.07
CA VAL A 105 -0.54 -14.69 10.51
C VAL A 105 -0.85 -14.54 9.02
N LEU A 106 -0.86 -15.64 8.27
CA LEU A 106 -1.22 -15.66 6.86
C LEU A 106 -2.68 -15.20 6.64
N ASP A 107 -3.62 -15.61 7.49
CA ASP A 107 -5.00 -15.14 7.43
C ASP A 107 -5.08 -13.61 7.59
N ASP A 108 -4.42 -13.05 8.61
CA ASP A 108 -4.39 -11.60 8.82
C ASP A 108 -3.75 -10.87 7.65
N TYR A 109 -2.63 -11.41 7.15
CA TYR A 109 -1.93 -10.87 5.98
C TYR A 109 -2.84 -10.88 4.74
N VAL A 110 -3.52 -11.98 4.44
CA VAL A 110 -4.42 -12.09 3.27
C VAL A 110 -5.59 -11.13 3.42
N VAL A 111 -6.20 -11.03 4.60
CA VAL A 111 -7.27 -10.07 4.87
C VAL A 111 -6.81 -8.64 4.61
N GLU A 112 -5.61 -8.28 5.03
CA GLU A 112 -5.07 -6.94 4.85
C GLU A 112 -4.66 -6.67 3.39
N ALA A 113 -3.93 -7.59 2.77
CA ALA A 113 -3.45 -7.48 1.39
C ALA A 113 -4.59 -7.48 0.37
N CYS A 114 -5.65 -8.25 0.64
CA CYS A 114 -6.84 -8.33 -0.20
C CYS A 114 -7.95 -7.37 0.23
N ALA A 115 -7.71 -6.49 1.22
CA ALA A 115 -8.69 -5.49 1.62
C ALA A 115 -9.01 -4.56 0.43
N PRO A 116 -10.27 -4.12 0.27
CA PRO A 116 -10.60 -3.11 -0.72
C PRO A 116 -9.69 -1.90 -0.56
N PRO A 117 -9.16 -1.35 -1.67
CA PRO A 117 -8.46 -0.07 -1.58
C PRO A 117 -9.39 0.92 -0.89
N PRO A 118 -8.85 1.80 -0.05
CA PRO A 118 -9.67 2.76 0.68
C PRO A 118 -10.57 3.49 -0.32
N VAL A 119 -11.85 3.63 0.03
CA VAL A 119 -12.78 4.41 -0.79
C VAL A 119 -12.18 5.80 -0.92
N TRP A 120 -11.65 6.15 -2.09
CA TRP A 120 -10.83 7.35 -2.28
C TRP A 120 -11.55 8.66 -1.93
N SER A 121 -12.87 8.65 -1.80
CA SER A 121 -13.62 9.78 -1.21
C SER A 121 -13.23 10.06 0.25
N LYS A 122 -12.68 9.08 0.97
CA LYS A 122 -12.21 9.18 2.35
C LYS A 122 -10.75 9.64 2.46
N THR A 123 -9.99 9.70 1.37
CA THR A 123 -8.59 10.19 1.36
C THR A 123 -8.49 11.70 1.23
N ARG A 124 -9.58 12.43 1.52
CA ARG A 124 -9.64 13.88 1.35
C ARG A 124 -8.61 14.59 2.22
N THR A 125 -7.66 15.24 1.57
CA THR A 125 -6.66 16.10 2.20
C THR A 125 -7.28 17.43 2.65
N THR A 126 -6.58 18.12 3.54
CA THR A 126 -6.93 19.49 3.97
C THR A 126 -6.45 20.56 2.99
N GLU A 127 -5.46 20.22 2.15
CA GLU A 127 -4.76 21.14 1.24
C GLU A 127 -4.75 20.59 -0.18
N CYS A 128 -4.68 21.50 -1.16
CA CYS A 128 -4.60 21.11 -2.57
C CYS A 128 -3.27 20.40 -2.87
N GLU A 129 -3.32 19.21 -3.43
CA GLU A 129 -2.12 18.38 -3.68
C GLU A 129 -1.14 18.94 -4.75
N ILE A 130 -1.54 19.99 -5.50
CA ILE A 130 -0.64 20.70 -6.42
C ILE A 130 -0.10 22.00 -5.82
N CYS A 131 -0.95 22.84 -5.22
CA CYS A 131 -0.55 24.19 -4.79
C CYS A 131 -0.44 24.37 -3.27
N GLU A 132 -0.73 23.32 -2.51
CA GLU A 132 -0.58 23.22 -1.05
C GLU A 132 -1.39 24.25 -0.26
N ARG A 133 -2.39 24.88 -0.89
CA ARG A 133 -3.27 25.81 -0.20
C ARG A 133 -4.43 25.07 0.48
N ALA A 134 -4.70 25.43 1.73
CA ALA A 134 -5.91 25.06 2.48
C ALA A 134 -7.14 25.83 1.97
N VAL A 135 -7.74 25.35 0.88
CA VAL A 135 -8.91 25.95 0.21
C VAL A 135 -9.91 24.86 -0.18
N PRO A 136 -11.15 25.18 -0.58
CA PRO A 136 -12.10 24.17 -1.05
C PRO A 136 -11.53 23.35 -2.21
N LEU A 137 -11.53 22.03 -2.01
CA LEU A 137 -10.99 21.05 -2.93
C LEU A 137 -12.12 20.40 -3.74
N THR A 138 -11.73 19.89 -4.91
CA THR A 138 -12.56 19.15 -5.85
C THR A 138 -11.93 17.79 -6.07
N TYR A 139 -12.77 16.81 -6.38
CA TYR A 139 -12.36 15.44 -6.69
C TYR A 139 -11.91 15.36 -8.16
N HIS A 140 -10.66 14.97 -8.40
CA HIS A 140 -10.09 14.85 -9.74
C HIS A 140 -9.60 13.42 -9.98
N HIS A 141 -10.06 12.79 -11.07
CA HIS A 141 -9.55 11.48 -11.47
C HIS A 141 -8.22 11.63 -12.21
N LEU A 142 -7.15 11.03 -11.67
CA LEU A 142 -5.81 11.08 -12.26
C LEU A 142 -5.74 10.30 -13.59
N ILE A 143 -6.47 9.19 -13.67
CA ILE A 143 -6.81 8.53 -14.93
C ILE A 143 -8.25 8.92 -15.27
N PRO A 144 -8.50 9.82 -16.24
CA PRO A 144 -9.85 10.29 -16.51
C PRO A 144 -10.80 9.15 -16.87
N ARG A 145 -12.01 9.15 -16.29
CA ARG A 145 -13.02 8.08 -16.47
C ARG A 145 -13.36 7.82 -17.94
N GLU A 146 -13.37 8.87 -18.75
CA GLU A 146 -13.64 8.79 -20.19
C GLU A 146 -12.65 7.88 -20.94
N VAL A 147 -11.43 7.69 -20.43
CA VAL A 147 -10.39 6.88 -21.07
C VAL A 147 -10.17 5.52 -20.39
N HIS A 148 -10.92 5.17 -19.33
CA HIS A 148 -10.77 3.90 -18.61
C HIS A 148 -10.86 2.66 -19.51
N ALA A 149 -11.91 2.58 -20.33
CA ALA A 149 -12.09 1.45 -21.26
C ALA A 149 -10.91 1.31 -22.24
N ARG A 150 -10.35 2.44 -22.68
CA ARG A 150 -9.18 2.46 -23.56
C ARG A 150 -7.90 2.09 -22.81
N ALA A 151 -7.71 2.59 -21.59
CA ALA A 151 -6.57 2.28 -20.74
C ALA A 151 -6.47 0.78 -20.46
N LEU A 152 -7.59 0.12 -20.13
CA LEU A 152 -7.66 -1.33 -19.96
C LEU A 152 -7.37 -2.08 -21.27
N LYS A 153 -8.05 -1.70 -22.36
CA LYS A 153 -7.86 -2.34 -23.68
C LYS A 153 -6.41 -2.25 -24.16
N LYS A 154 -5.72 -1.15 -23.85
CA LYS A 154 -4.32 -0.90 -24.23
C LYS A 154 -3.32 -1.31 -23.16
N LYS A 155 -3.77 -1.84 -22.02
CA LYS A 155 -2.95 -2.22 -20.86
C LYS A 155 -2.00 -1.10 -20.41
N TRP A 156 -2.51 0.15 -20.40
CA TRP A 156 -1.75 1.28 -19.87
C TRP A 156 -1.61 1.18 -18.35
N HIS A 157 -2.70 0.78 -17.69
CA HIS A 157 -2.78 0.63 -16.25
C HIS A 157 -3.62 -0.60 -15.89
N PRO A 158 -3.33 -1.25 -14.78
CA PRO A 158 -4.24 -2.23 -14.19
C PRO A 158 -5.55 -1.57 -13.75
N GLU A 159 -6.62 -2.36 -13.63
CA GLU A 159 -7.96 -1.87 -13.24
C GLU A 159 -7.94 -1.12 -11.90
N GLU A 160 -6.98 -1.49 -11.05
CA GLU A 160 -6.79 -0.92 -9.73
C GLU A 160 -6.44 0.56 -9.67
N MET A 161 -5.75 1.05 -10.69
CA MET A 161 -5.31 2.44 -10.74
C MET A 161 -6.36 3.37 -11.34
N LEU A 162 -7.39 2.83 -12.00
CA LEU A 162 -8.35 3.65 -12.75
C LEU A 162 -9.10 4.64 -11.87
N ASN A 163 -9.35 4.26 -10.61
CA ASN A 163 -10.05 5.11 -9.64
C ASN A 163 -9.12 5.94 -8.76
N SER A 164 -7.81 5.98 -9.06
CA SER A 164 -6.88 6.89 -8.40
C SER A 164 -7.28 8.35 -8.62
N VAL A 165 -7.23 9.13 -7.55
CA VAL A 165 -7.69 10.53 -7.55
C VAL A 165 -6.75 11.46 -6.82
N ALA A 166 -6.91 12.74 -7.10
CA ALA A 166 -6.30 13.84 -6.37
C ALA A 166 -7.37 14.85 -5.91
N TRP A 167 -7.11 15.49 -4.79
CA TRP A 167 -7.87 16.57 -4.18
C TRP A 167 -7.26 17.90 -4.56
N LEU A 168 -7.86 18.52 -5.58
CA LEU A 168 -7.33 19.72 -6.20
C LEU A 168 -8.27 20.90 -5.97
N CYS A 169 -7.71 22.08 -5.67
CA CYS A 169 -8.50 23.30 -5.73
C CYS A 169 -8.96 23.55 -7.18
N ARG A 170 -10.11 24.22 -7.35
CA ARG A 170 -10.71 24.45 -8.68
C ARG A 170 -9.73 25.04 -9.71
N PRO A 171 -8.89 26.04 -9.40
CA PRO A 171 -7.89 26.54 -10.35
C PRO A 171 -6.88 25.49 -10.80
N CYS A 172 -6.33 24.69 -9.87
CA CYS A 172 -5.39 23.62 -10.22
C CYS A 172 -6.06 22.53 -11.05
N HIS A 173 -7.27 22.11 -10.70
CA HIS A 173 -8.05 21.16 -11.48
C HIS A 173 -8.24 21.66 -12.93
N SER A 174 -8.69 22.90 -13.12
CA SER A 174 -8.82 23.49 -14.45
C SER A 174 -7.50 23.58 -15.21
N THR A 175 -6.38 23.81 -14.52
CA THR A 175 -5.07 23.85 -15.15
C THR A 175 -4.63 22.46 -15.63
N VAL A 176 -4.83 21.40 -14.84
CA VAL A 176 -4.48 20.02 -15.24
C VAL A 176 -5.14 19.65 -16.58
N HIS A 177 -6.44 19.89 -16.73
CA HIS A 177 -7.15 19.64 -18.00
C HIS A 177 -6.83 20.64 -19.13
N ARG A 178 -6.11 21.74 -18.84
CA ARG A 178 -5.65 22.67 -19.87
C ARG A 178 -4.29 22.27 -20.42
N VAL A 179 -3.40 21.72 -19.58
CA VAL A 179 -2.01 21.43 -19.98
C VAL A 179 -1.83 20.07 -20.66
N ALA A 180 -2.79 19.16 -20.49
CA ALA A 180 -2.76 17.83 -21.08
C ALA A 180 -4.18 17.35 -21.41
N SER A 181 -4.30 16.62 -22.51
CA SER A 181 -5.52 15.90 -22.86
C SER A 181 -5.78 14.74 -21.90
N ASN A 182 -7.01 14.24 -21.85
CA ASN A 182 -7.37 13.10 -21.00
C ASN A 182 -6.54 11.84 -21.31
N GLU A 183 -6.13 11.65 -22.57
CA GLU A 183 -5.26 10.54 -22.95
C GLU A 183 -3.82 10.75 -22.48
N GLU A 184 -3.26 11.95 -22.61
CA GLU A 184 -1.91 12.25 -22.10
C GLU A 184 -1.84 12.14 -20.59
N LEU A 185 -2.88 12.61 -19.88
CA LEU A 185 -3.00 12.43 -18.43
C LEU A 185 -2.94 10.94 -18.07
N ALA A 186 -3.78 10.12 -18.70
CA ALA A 186 -3.77 8.69 -18.44
C ALA A 186 -2.45 8.01 -18.81
N ARG A 187 -1.74 8.43 -19.86
CA ARG A 187 -0.53 7.74 -20.33
C ARG A 187 0.73 8.13 -19.58
N SER A 188 0.84 9.40 -19.20
CA SER A 188 2.12 9.97 -18.75
C SER A 188 2.02 10.76 -17.45
N TRP A 189 0.82 11.14 -17.01
CA TRP A 189 0.63 12.05 -15.87
C TRP A 189 -0.47 11.55 -14.92
N TYR A 190 -0.46 10.25 -14.64
CA TYR A 190 -1.52 9.51 -13.93
C TYR A 190 -1.32 9.44 -12.41
N THR A 191 -0.35 10.19 -11.88
CA THR A 191 -0.17 10.42 -10.43
C THR A 191 0.10 11.89 -10.16
N VAL A 192 -0.04 12.32 -8.90
CA VAL A 192 0.29 13.70 -8.49
C VAL A 192 1.78 13.97 -8.70
N GLU A 193 2.63 12.99 -8.39
CA GLU A 193 4.09 13.07 -8.56
C GLU A 193 4.44 13.33 -10.02
N PHE A 194 3.88 12.56 -10.96
CA PHE A 194 4.10 12.81 -12.38
C PHE A 194 3.56 14.17 -12.82
N LEU A 195 2.38 14.58 -12.35
CA LEU A 195 1.89 15.95 -12.64
C LEU A 195 2.88 17.02 -12.17
N LEU A 196 3.49 16.83 -10.99
CA LEU A 196 4.48 17.76 -10.43
C LEU A 196 5.84 17.72 -11.14
N GLU A 197 6.14 16.70 -11.94
CA GLU A 197 7.33 16.67 -12.81
C GLU A 197 7.18 17.56 -14.05
N ARG A 198 5.95 17.93 -14.44
CA ARG A 198 5.74 18.82 -15.59
C ARG A 198 6.16 20.26 -15.29
N GLU A 199 6.99 20.84 -16.15
CA GLU A 199 7.43 22.22 -16.00
C GLU A 199 6.28 23.24 -15.97
N ASP A 200 5.23 23.05 -16.75
CA ASP A 200 4.08 23.96 -16.79
C ASP A 200 3.25 23.91 -15.50
N ILE A 201 3.09 22.72 -14.91
CA ILE A 201 2.50 22.53 -13.58
C ILE A 201 3.39 23.12 -12.50
N GLN A 202 4.71 22.95 -12.55
CA GLN A 202 5.64 23.54 -11.58
C GLN A 202 5.57 25.07 -11.59
N ARG A 203 5.61 25.69 -12.78
CA ARG A 203 5.44 27.13 -12.94
C ARG A 203 4.08 27.59 -12.41
N TRP A 204 3.02 26.86 -12.72
CA TRP A 204 1.68 27.13 -12.20
C TRP A 204 1.63 27.03 -10.67
N ARG A 205 2.18 25.96 -10.07
CA ARG A 205 2.25 25.75 -8.62
C ARG A 205 2.91 26.92 -7.92
N ALA A 206 4.08 27.36 -8.41
CA ALA A 206 4.84 28.48 -7.83
C ALA A 206 4.06 29.80 -7.81
N TYR A 207 3.18 30.01 -8.79
CA TYR A 207 2.25 31.14 -8.83
C TYR A 207 1.03 30.91 -7.94
N ALA A 208 0.39 29.74 -8.07
CA ALA A 208 -0.89 29.40 -7.45
C ALA A 208 -0.79 29.33 -5.92
N SER A 209 0.33 28.82 -5.38
CA SER A 209 0.54 28.72 -3.93
C SER A 209 0.52 30.08 -3.21
N LYS A 210 0.86 31.16 -3.92
CA LYS A 210 0.88 32.53 -3.38
C LYS A 210 -0.47 33.25 -3.46
N GLN A 211 -1.47 32.64 -4.10
CA GLN A 211 -2.75 33.30 -4.33
C GLN A 211 -3.62 33.28 -3.07
N ARG A 212 -4.12 34.45 -2.67
CA ARG A 212 -5.05 34.59 -1.55
C ARG A 212 -6.41 33.97 -1.90
N PHE A 213 -7.03 33.32 -0.93
CA PHE A 213 -8.39 32.78 -1.04
C PHE A 213 -9.36 33.59 -0.18
N GLY A 214 -10.62 33.70 -0.59
CA GLY A 214 -11.67 34.41 0.17
C GLY A 214 -11.62 35.94 0.11
N VAL A 215 -10.67 36.54 -0.60
CA VAL A 215 -10.59 38.00 -0.77
C VAL A 215 -11.41 38.40 -1.99
N ARG A 216 -12.54 39.10 -1.79
CA ARG A 216 -13.27 39.75 -2.89
C ARG A 216 -12.35 40.81 -3.49
N ARG A 217 -12.07 40.72 -4.78
CA ARG A 217 -11.48 41.85 -5.52
C ARG A 217 -12.58 42.90 -5.63
N GLY A 218 -12.36 44.06 -4.98
CA GLY A 218 -13.17 45.25 -5.17
C GLY A 218 -12.97 45.85 -6.55
#